data_AF-A0A453CPC0-F1
#
_entry.id   AF-A0A453CPC0-F1
#
_cell.length_a   1.000
_cell.length_b   1.000
_cell.length_c   1.000
_cell.angle_alpha   90.00
_cell.angle_beta   90.00
_cell.angle_gamma   90.00
#
_symmetry.space_group_name_H-M   'P 1'
#
loop_
_entity.id
_entity.type
_entity.pdbx_description
1 polymer ?
#
loop_
_entity_poly.entity_id
_entity_poly.type
_entity_poly.pdbx_seq_one_letter_code
_entity_poly.pdbx_strand_id
1 'polypeptide(L)'
;MCGISLSPWSTPLVITCCCLITRYVEVDEDNGTELFYYFVESEAGGENAPFLLWLTGGDHCSVLSGLAFEIGPFKFVVEPYNGTIPSLEINPNSWTKVAHILFVDSPAGAGFSFSKQPKGYHVGEVSTSLQLHDFLIKWIRDHP
;
A
#
# COMPACT_ATOMS: atom_id res chain seq x y z
N MET A 1 6.49 -3.54 17.77
CA MET A 1 6.31 -2.77 19.03
C MET A 1 6.82 -1.35 18.83
N CYS A 2 5.92 -0.40 18.60
CA CYS A 2 6.25 1.03 18.59
C CYS A 2 6.54 1.47 20.03
N GLY A 3 7.80 1.78 20.33
CA GLY A 3 8.22 2.36 21.61
C GLY A 3 8.14 3.87 21.55
N ILE A 4 7.41 4.48 22.47
CA ILE A 4 7.38 5.94 22.65
C ILE A 4 8.72 6.36 23.26
N SER A 5 9.63 6.92 22.46
CA SER A 5 10.77 7.67 23.00
C SER A 5 10.45 9.17 22.97
N LEU A 6 10.09 9.72 24.12
CA LEU A 6 9.98 11.17 24.29
C LEU A 6 11.39 11.76 24.38
N SER A 7 11.85 12.44 23.33
CA SER A 7 13.02 13.31 23.44
C SER A 7 12.56 14.70 23.89
N PRO A 8 13.25 15.39 24.84
CA PRO A 8 12.74 16.65 25.40
C PRO A 8 12.96 17.90 24.52
N TRP A 9 13.46 17.73 23.29
CA TRP A 9 14.02 18.85 22.49
C TRP A 9 13.64 18.85 21.02
N SER A 10 12.53 18.21 20.64
CA SER A 10 12.07 18.22 19.25
C SER A 10 10.82 19.09 19.10
N THR A 11 10.85 19.96 18.09
CA THR A 11 9.71 20.75 17.60
C THR A 11 8.45 19.89 17.43
N PRO A 12 7.23 20.46 17.49
CA PRO A 12 5.96 19.70 17.50
C PRO A 12 5.61 18.97 16.18
N LEU A 13 6.58 18.77 15.28
CA LEU A 13 6.40 18.20 13.94
C LEU A 13 7.11 16.86 13.73
N VAL A 14 7.52 16.17 14.80
CA VAL A 14 8.00 14.79 14.65
C VAL A 14 6.82 13.84 14.76
N ILE A 15 6.07 13.70 13.65
CA ILE A 15 5.21 12.54 13.42
C ILE A 15 6.15 11.35 13.25
N THR A 16 6.54 10.74 14.37
CA THR A 16 7.36 9.53 14.34
C THR A 16 6.42 8.35 14.22
N CYS A 17 6.56 7.61 13.12
CA CYS A 17 5.92 6.32 12.83
C CYS A 17 4.49 6.35 12.27
N CYS A 18 4.35 6.74 11.01
CA CYS A 18 3.42 6.04 10.12
C CYS A 18 4.27 4.97 9.41
N CYS A 19 4.20 3.70 9.84
CA CYS A 19 5.01 2.64 9.24
C CYS A 19 4.41 2.27 7.88
N LEU A 20 4.95 2.84 6.80
CA LEU A 20 4.68 2.37 5.45
C LEU A 20 5.48 1.07 5.24
N ILE A 21 4.76 -0.04 5.10
CA ILE A 21 5.35 -1.35 4.84
C ILE A 21 5.06 -1.72 3.39
N THR A 22 6.08 -2.15 2.66
CA THR A 22 5.92 -2.66 1.29
C THR A 22 6.52 -4.05 1.17
N ARG A 23 5.74 -5.00 0.66
CA ARG A 23 6.18 -6.37 0.43
C ARG A 23 5.41 -7.00 -0.74
N TYR A 24 5.81 -8.22 -1.07
CA TYR A 24 5.15 -9.09 -2.01
C TYR A 24 4.49 -10.25 -1.28
N VAL A 25 3.39 -10.75 -1.85
CA VAL A 25 2.75 -12.00 -1.45
C VAL A 25 2.55 -12.85 -2.70
N GLU A 26 3.10 -14.06 -2.70
CA GLU A 26 2.91 -15.02 -3.77
C GLU A 26 1.48 -15.56 -3.74
N VAL A 27 0.75 -15.42 -4.84
CA VAL A 27 -0.67 -15.80 -4.99
C VAL A 27 -0.87 -16.97 -5.94
N ASP A 28 0.12 -17.30 -6.76
CA ASP A 28 0.09 -18.43 -7.68
C ASP A 28 1.52 -18.96 -7.88
N GLU A 29 1.79 -20.10 -7.26
CA GLU A 29 3.11 -20.75 -7.24
C GLU A 29 3.47 -21.34 -8.60
N ASP A 30 2.47 -21.79 -9.38
CA ASP A 30 2.68 -22.43 -10.68
C ASP A 30 3.27 -21.45 -11.69
N ASN A 31 2.80 -20.20 -11.68
CA ASN A 31 3.33 -19.13 -12.54
C ASN A 31 4.36 -18.24 -11.84
N GLY A 32 4.54 -18.40 -10.52
CA GLY A 32 5.38 -17.53 -9.69
C GLY A 32 4.84 -16.10 -9.68
N THR A 33 3.53 -15.96 -9.51
CA THR A 33 2.80 -14.69 -9.49
C THR A 33 2.81 -14.11 -8.08
N GLU A 34 3.28 -12.88 -7.96
CA GLU A 34 3.41 -12.15 -6.69
C GLU A 34 2.68 -10.81 -6.80
N LEU A 35 1.76 -10.55 -5.86
CA LEU A 35 1.13 -9.23 -5.73
C LEU A 35 1.91 -8.36 -4.75
N PHE A 36 2.14 -7.12 -5.17
CA PHE A 36 2.77 -6.09 -4.38
C PHE A 36 1.72 -5.29 -3.59
N TYR A 37 2.09 -4.85 -2.39
CA TYR A 37 1.23 -4.00 -1.59
C TYR A 37 2.00 -2.90 -0.84
N TYR A 38 1.27 -1.84 -0.51
CA TYR A 38 1.60 -0.86 0.51
C TYR A 38 0.65 -1.03 1.69
N PHE A 39 1.18 -1.18 2.89
CA PHE A 39 0.39 -1.15 4.12
C PHE A 39 0.77 0.09 4.91
N VAL A 40 -0.23 0.89 5.28
CA VAL A 40 -0.05 2.09 6.09
C VAL A 40 -0.83 1.91 7.38
N GLU A 41 -0.12 1.96 8.50
CA GLU A 41 -0.75 1.92 9.81
C GLU A 41 -1.52 3.21 10.12
N SER A 42 -2.55 3.10 10.96
CA SER A 42 -3.32 4.27 11.36
C SER A 42 -2.50 5.23 12.23
N GLU A 43 -2.53 6.53 11.93
CA GLU A 43 -1.89 7.56 12.77
C GLU A 43 -2.58 7.72 14.13
N ALA A 44 -3.90 7.48 14.21
CA ALA A 44 -4.62 7.49 15.48
C ALA A 44 -4.13 6.40 16.44
N GLY A 45 -3.48 5.37 15.90
CA GLY A 45 -2.92 4.26 16.64
C GLY A 45 -3.96 3.34 17.28
N GLY A 46 -3.50 2.13 17.63
CA GLY A 46 -4.25 1.18 18.45
C GLY A 46 -5.10 0.18 17.68
N GLU A 47 -5.36 -0.95 18.33
CA GLU A 47 -6.08 -2.13 17.80
C GLU A 47 -7.53 -1.84 17.37
N ASN A 48 -8.07 -0.67 17.72
CA ASN A 48 -9.45 -0.29 17.44
C ASN A 48 -9.63 0.45 16.10
N ALA A 49 -8.55 0.83 15.42
CA ALA A 49 -8.66 1.48 14.13
C ALA A 49 -9.16 0.45 13.08
N PRO A 50 -10.16 0.81 12.25
CA PRO A 50 -10.66 -0.08 11.21
C PRO A 50 -9.57 -0.42 10.18
N PHE A 51 -9.67 -1.64 9.63
CA PHE A 51 -8.85 -2.10 8.52
C PHE A 51 -9.58 -1.91 7.19
N LEU A 52 -8.94 -1.25 6.23
CA LEU A 52 -9.47 -1.00 4.90
C LEU A 52 -8.56 -1.61 3.84
N LEU A 53 -9.15 -2.38 2.92
CA LEU A 53 -8.53 -2.74 1.65
C LEU A 53 -8.87 -1.68 0.61
N TRP A 54 -7.86 -1.11 -0.02
CA TRP A 54 -8.02 -0.17 -1.13
C TRP A 54 -7.53 -0.81 -2.43
N LEU A 55 -8.40 -0.78 -3.44
CA LEU A 55 -8.13 -1.25 -4.79
C LEU A 55 -8.41 -0.11 -5.76
N THR A 56 -7.47 0.15 -6.68
CA THR A 56 -7.67 1.10 -7.76
C THR A 56 -8.24 0.37 -8.97
N GLY A 57 -9.24 0.98 -9.61
CA GLY A 57 -9.83 0.47 -10.85
C GLY A 57 -9.02 0.84 -12.09
N GLY A 58 -9.51 0.41 -13.25
CA GLY A 58 -8.75 0.46 -14.51
C GLY A 58 -7.93 -0.81 -14.69
N ASP A 59 -7.91 -1.33 -15.92
CA ASP A 59 -7.23 -2.60 -16.20
C ASP A 59 -5.73 -2.45 -15.94
N HIS A 60 -5.22 -3.21 -14.97
CA HIS A 60 -3.81 -3.19 -14.52
C HIS A 60 -3.28 -1.82 -14.04
N CYS A 61 -4.14 -0.92 -13.55
CA CYS A 61 -3.68 0.34 -12.97
C CYS A 61 -3.08 0.14 -11.57
N SER A 62 -2.03 0.91 -11.24
CA SER A 62 -1.40 0.81 -9.93
C SER A 62 -2.17 1.54 -8.84
N VAL A 63 -2.20 0.92 -7.67
CA VAL A 63 -2.73 1.46 -6.42
C VAL A 63 -1.88 2.61 -5.86
N LEU A 64 -0.66 2.82 -6.37
CA LEU A 64 0.17 3.98 -6.04
C LEU A 64 -0.57 5.30 -6.32
N SER A 65 -1.50 5.29 -7.28
CA SER A 65 -2.38 6.43 -7.53
C SER A 65 -3.26 6.78 -6.33
N GLY A 66 -3.92 5.78 -5.72
CA GLY A 66 -4.70 5.95 -4.50
C GLY A 66 -3.86 6.35 -3.29
N LEU A 67 -2.64 5.82 -3.21
CA LEU A 67 -1.68 6.16 -2.15
C LEU A 67 -1.19 7.62 -2.24
N ALA A 68 -0.88 8.11 -3.44
CA ALA A 68 -0.18 9.39 -3.62
C ALA A 68 -1.06 10.55 -4.12
N PHE A 69 -2.22 10.28 -4.71
CA PHE A 69 -3.09 11.31 -5.29
C PHE A 69 -4.50 11.33 -4.70
N GLU A 70 -4.90 10.31 -3.93
CA GLU A 70 -6.25 10.21 -3.37
C GLU A 70 -6.23 10.24 -1.84
N ILE A 71 -6.19 9.07 -1.20
CA ILE A 71 -6.49 8.90 0.22
C ILE A 71 -5.27 8.61 1.10
N GLY A 72 -4.12 8.32 0.50
CA GLY A 72 -2.92 7.96 1.25
C GLY A 72 -2.23 9.13 1.98
N PRO A 73 -1.15 8.84 2.72
CA PRO A 73 -0.57 9.72 3.74
C PRO A 73 0.27 10.87 3.18
N PHE A 74 0.64 10.81 1.90
CA PHE A 74 1.45 11.81 1.23
C PHE A 74 0.93 12.10 -0.17
N LYS A 75 1.39 13.20 -0.74
CA LYS A 75 1.17 13.56 -2.13
C LYS A 75 2.43 14.13 -2.77
N PHE A 76 2.54 13.97 -4.08
CA PHE A 76 3.60 14.63 -4.85
C PHE A 76 3.34 16.13 -4.92
N VAL A 77 4.39 16.91 -4.68
CA VAL A 77 4.35 18.36 -4.92
C VAL A 77 4.37 18.58 -6.43
N VAL A 78 3.37 19.28 -6.95
CA VAL A 78 3.24 19.56 -8.39
C VAL A 78 4.12 20.76 -8.75
N GLU A 79 5.35 20.46 -9.15
CA GLU A 79 6.34 21.43 -9.59
C GLU A 79 6.97 20.99 -10.94
N PRO A 80 7.47 21.93 -11.77
CA PRO A 80 8.17 21.56 -12.99
C PRO A 80 9.35 20.64 -12.71
N TYR A 81 9.43 19.51 -13.41
CA TYR A 81 10.51 18.55 -13.22
C TYR A 81 11.86 19.19 -13.55
N ASN A 82 12.72 19.26 -12.55
CA ASN A 82 14.05 19.89 -12.61
C ASN A 82 15.19 18.85 -12.70
N GLY A 83 14.88 17.57 -12.86
CA GLY A 83 15.86 16.48 -12.89
C GLY A 83 16.21 15.89 -11.52
N THR A 84 15.62 16.37 -10.42
CA THR A 84 15.82 15.80 -9.08
C THR A 84 14.66 14.91 -8.66
N ILE A 85 14.81 14.25 -7.51
CA ILE A 85 13.76 13.43 -6.91
C ILE A 85 12.54 14.34 -6.62
N PRO A 86 11.32 13.96 -7.03
CA PRO A 86 10.11 14.70 -6.73
C PRO A 86 9.92 14.89 -5.21
N SER A 87 9.52 16.09 -4.82
CA SER A 87 9.22 16.39 -3.41
C SER A 87 7.88 15.76 -3.00
N LEU A 88 7.80 15.26 -1.76
CA LEU A 88 6.57 14.76 -1.15
C LEU A 88 6.13 15.69 -0.04
N GLU A 89 4.83 15.90 0.08
CA GLU A 89 4.21 16.58 1.22
C GLU A 89 3.17 15.68 1.89
N ILE A 90 2.99 15.86 3.20
CA ILE A 90 1.99 15.11 3.96
C ILE A 90 0.58 15.51 3.50
N ASN A 91 -0.30 14.53 3.32
CA ASN A 91 -1.70 14.76 3.02
C ASN A 91 -2.48 15.03 4.33
N PRO A 92 -2.90 16.26 4.61
CA PRO A 92 -3.63 16.57 5.84
C PRO A 92 -5.02 15.91 5.90
N ASN A 93 -5.55 15.43 4.78
CA ASN A 93 -6.85 14.78 4.66
C ASN A 93 -6.73 13.27 4.44
N SER A 94 -5.58 12.67 4.74
CA SER A 94 -5.38 11.24 4.56
C SER A 94 -6.35 10.40 5.39
N TRP A 95 -6.84 9.32 4.81
CA TRP A 95 -7.68 8.34 5.50
C TRP A 95 -6.87 7.48 6.48
N THR A 96 -5.55 7.40 6.31
CA THR A 96 -4.66 6.69 7.25
C THR A 96 -4.62 7.36 8.62
N LYS A 97 -5.18 8.57 8.75
CA LYS A 97 -5.39 9.20 10.07
C LYS A 97 -6.33 8.42 10.97
N VAL A 98 -7.25 7.66 10.40
CA VAL A 98 -8.32 6.97 11.15
C VAL A 98 -8.38 5.46 10.88
N ALA A 99 -7.64 4.96 9.90
CA ALA A 99 -7.70 3.55 9.47
C ALA A 99 -6.32 2.98 9.16
N HIS A 100 -6.17 1.68 9.37
CA HIS A 100 -5.11 0.90 8.73
C HIS A 100 -5.52 0.64 7.29
N ILE A 101 -4.67 0.98 6.32
CA ILE A 101 -5.04 0.84 4.90
C ILE A 101 -4.02 -0.03 4.19
N LEU A 102 -4.53 -1.07 3.56
CA LEU A 102 -3.81 -1.98 2.69
C LEU A 102 -4.13 -1.64 1.24
N PHE A 103 -3.16 -1.12 0.52
CA PHE A 103 -3.23 -0.81 -0.90
C PHE A 103 -2.59 -1.96 -1.69
N VAL A 104 -3.35 -2.64 -2.53
CA VAL A 104 -2.85 -3.81 -3.28
C VAL A 104 -2.84 -3.50 -4.78
N ASP A 105 -1.68 -3.70 -5.41
CA ASP A 105 -1.58 -3.71 -6.86
C ASP A 105 -2.18 -5.04 -7.38
N SER A 106 -3.37 -4.99 -7.96
CA SER A 106 -4.07 -6.18 -8.46
C SER A 106 -4.74 -5.88 -9.80
N PRO A 107 -4.71 -6.82 -10.76
CA PRO A 107 -4.11 -8.15 -10.71
C PRO A 107 -2.60 -8.16 -11.00
N ALA A 108 -2.02 -9.35 -11.23
CA ALA A 108 -0.65 -9.49 -11.71
C ALA A 108 -0.39 -8.64 -12.96
N GLY A 109 0.66 -7.82 -12.94
CA GLY A 109 0.97 -6.81 -13.97
C GLY A 109 0.45 -5.41 -13.66
N ALA A 110 -0.39 -5.23 -12.64
CA ALA A 110 -0.72 -3.92 -12.11
C ALA A 110 0.47 -3.36 -11.31
N GLY A 111 0.89 -2.13 -11.61
CA GLY A 111 1.95 -1.45 -10.86
C GLY A 111 3.23 -2.28 -10.70
N PHE A 112 3.52 -2.68 -9.47
CA PHE A 112 4.70 -3.49 -9.14
C PHE A 112 4.42 -4.99 -9.02
N SER A 113 3.16 -5.42 -9.11
CA SER A 113 2.78 -6.85 -9.11
C SER A 113 3.21 -7.52 -10.40
N PHE A 114 3.72 -8.75 -10.31
CA PHE A 114 4.31 -9.43 -11.47
C PHE A 114 4.08 -10.94 -11.44
N SER A 115 4.31 -11.57 -12.60
CA SER A 115 4.40 -13.02 -12.76
C SER A 115 5.72 -13.39 -13.44
N LYS A 116 6.34 -14.47 -12.97
CA LYS A 116 7.58 -15.02 -13.56
C LYS A 116 7.30 -15.71 -14.91
N GLN A 117 6.08 -16.18 -15.13
CA GLN A 117 5.65 -16.78 -16.38
C GLN A 117 4.66 -15.89 -17.15
N PRO A 118 4.76 -15.78 -18.49
CA PRO A 118 3.82 -14.98 -19.29
C PRO A 118 2.35 -15.36 -19.07
N LYS A 119 2.07 -16.65 -18.80
CA LYS A 119 0.72 -17.14 -18.55
C LYS A 119 0.07 -16.53 -17.32
N GLY A 120 0.83 -16.18 -16.29
CA GLY A 120 0.30 -15.56 -15.07
C GLY A 120 -0.25 -14.15 -15.26
N TYR A 121 0.04 -13.50 -16.40
CA TYR A 121 -0.57 -12.22 -16.79
C TYR A 121 -1.90 -12.39 -17.55
N HIS A 122 -2.30 -13.61 -17.91
CA HIS A 122 -3.59 -13.87 -18.56
C HIS A 122 -4.68 -14.01 -17.50
N VAL A 123 -5.10 -12.87 -16.96
CA VAL A 123 -6.07 -12.76 -15.88
C VAL A 123 -7.36 -12.09 -16.35
N GLY A 124 -8.50 -12.58 -15.87
CA GLY A 124 -9.81 -11.94 -15.98
C GLY A 124 -10.44 -11.74 -14.60
N GLU A 125 -11.66 -11.23 -14.54
CA GLU A 125 -12.32 -10.84 -13.27
C GLU A 125 -12.33 -11.96 -12.22
N VAL A 126 -12.63 -13.20 -12.63
CA VAL A 126 -12.68 -14.36 -11.73
C VAL A 126 -11.29 -14.70 -11.20
N SER A 127 -10.27 -14.81 -12.05
CA SER A 127 -8.91 -15.14 -11.62
C SER A 127 -8.29 -14.03 -10.79
N THR A 128 -8.56 -12.76 -11.12
CA THR A 128 -8.16 -11.60 -10.31
C THR A 128 -8.75 -11.65 -8.91
N SER A 129 -10.05 -11.99 -8.81
CA SER A 129 -10.73 -12.12 -7.51
C SER A 129 -10.15 -13.27 -6.68
N LEU A 130 -9.78 -14.39 -7.31
CA LEU A 130 -9.11 -15.51 -6.65
C LEU A 130 -7.69 -15.14 -6.17
N GLN A 131 -6.91 -14.43 -6.99
CA GLN A 131 -5.60 -13.93 -6.60
C GLN A 131 -5.70 -12.99 -5.37
N LEU A 132 -6.67 -12.06 -5.36
CA LEU A 132 -6.91 -11.17 -4.22
C LEU A 132 -7.40 -11.92 -2.98
N HIS A 133 -8.24 -12.94 -3.14
CA HIS A 133 -8.68 -13.78 -2.04
C HIS A 133 -7.50 -14.50 -1.37
N ASP A 134 -6.65 -15.14 -2.19
CA ASP A 134 -5.47 -15.87 -1.69
C ASP A 134 -4.43 -14.92 -1.08
N PHE A 135 -4.26 -13.74 -1.68
CA PHE A 135 -3.48 -12.66 -1.11
C PHE A 135 -3.94 -12.33 0.32
N LEU A 136 -5.24 -12.06 0.51
CA LEU A 136 -5.78 -11.63 1.79
C LEU A 136 -5.64 -12.71 2.86
N ILE A 137 -5.92 -13.97 2.54
CA ILE A 137 -5.74 -15.08 3.47
C ILE A 137 -4.28 -15.19 3.92
N LYS A 138 -3.33 -15.16 2.96
CA LYS A 138 -1.90 -15.24 3.25
C LYS A 138 -1.43 -14.04 4.07
N TRP A 139 -1.83 -12.83 3.68
CA TRP A 139 -1.46 -11.60 4.34
C TRP A 139 -1.95 -11.54 5.79
N ILE A 140 -3.22 -11.87 6.06
CA ILE A 140 -3.80 -11.88 7.41
C ILE A 140 -3.12 -12.93 8.29
N ARG A 141 -2.80 -14.11 7.74
CA ARG A 141 -2.10 -15.15 8.51
C ARG A 141 -0.71 -14.70 8.95
N ASP A 142 -0.03 -13.90 8.14
CA ASP A 142 1.30 -13.37 8.43
C ASP A 142 1.24 -12.11 9.34
N HIS A 143 0.05 -11.53 9.56
CA HIS A 143 -0.20 -10.33 10.38
C HIS A 143 -1.43 -10.53 11.29
N PRO A 144 -1.33 -11.42 12.30
CA PRO A 144 -2.45 -11.74 13.21
C PRO A 144 -2.82 -10.62 14.17
#